data_AF-A0A1F3SKZ0-F1
#
_entry.id   AF-A0A1F3SKZ0-F1
#
_cell.length_a   1.000
_cell.length_b   1.000
_cell.length_c   1.000
_cell.angle_alpha   90.00
_cell.angle_beta   90.00
_cell.angle_gamma   90.00
#
_symmetry.space_group_name_H-M   'P 1'
#
loop_
_entity.id
_entity.type
_entity.pdbx_description
1 polymer ?
#
loop_
_entity_poly.entity_id
_entity_poly.type
_entity_poly.pdbx_seq_one_letter_code
_entity_poly.pdbx_strand_id
1 'polypeptide(L)'
;MSKYGSFALQGGIVGGREIKDNLAFKQTSLYQELNLLMDIMSLRLNDIAGFQGWMSEEEKKQVQACSNPVLLLVYTLDETRLRQSLVTTQMQDLGFKIIGFSHFRENLVMHPGYVENSLKMYKSYAFCGPKTIPSPLVLTFPGFEPVEIRL
;
A
#
# COMPACT_ATOMS: atom_id res chain seq x y z
N MET A 1 -13.76 5.47 -14.28
CA MET A 1 -14.61 5.03 -13.16
C MET A 1 -13.74 4.42 -12.08
N SER A 2 -13.88 4.87 -10.84
CA SER A 2 -13.22 4.24 -9.68
C SER A 2 -14.13 3.21 -9.01
N LYS A 3 -13.55 2.15 -8.45
CA LYS A 3 -14.21 1.15 -7.61
C LYS A 3 -13.44 0.97 -6.31
N TYR A 4 -14.16 0.65 -5.25
CA TYR A 4 -13.59 0.43 -3.92
C TYR A 4 -13.84 -1.00 -3.47
N GLY A 5 -12.87 -1.58 -2.79
CA GLY A 5 -12.93 -2.95 -2.28
C GLY A 5 -12.05 -3.16 -1.06
N SER A 6 -11.90 -4.42 -0.68
CA SER A 6 -10.95 -4.87 0.33
C SER A 6 -10.22 -6.11 -0.18
N PHE A 7 -8.97 -6.23 0.24
CA PHE A 7 -8.12 -7.39 -0.04
C PHE A 7 -7.42 -7.80 1.25
N ALA A 8 -7.17 -9.08 1.46
CA ALA A 8 -6.46 -9.53 2.65
C ALA A 8 -5.55 -10.71 2.33
N LEU A 9 -4.31 -10.65 2.83
CA LEU A 9 -3.47 -11.84 2.96
C LEU A 9 -3.76 -12.48 4.30
N GLN A 10 -4.13 -13.76 4.28
CA GLN A 10 -4.51 -14.50 5.47
C GLN A 10 -3.30 -15.14 6.12
N GLY A 11 -3.10 -14.84 7.40
CA GLY A 11 -2.08 -15.45 8.23
C GLY A 11 -0.65 -15.21 7.76
N GLY A 12 0.27 -16.04 8.24
CA GLY A 12 1.68 -15.99 7.89
C GLY A 12 2.54 -16.79 8.86
N ILE A 13 3.85 -16.82 8.63
CA ILE A 13 4.81 -17.44 9.53
C ILE A 13 5.96 -16.46 9.76
N VAL A 14 6.41 -16.34 11.01
CA VAL A 14 7.61 -15.58 11.36
C VAL A 14 8.39 -16.28 12.46
N GLY A 15 9.67 -16.57 12.22
CA GLY A 15 10.54 -17.23 13.20
C GLY A 15 9.97 -18.55 13.75
N GLY A 16 9.29 -19.33 12.89
CA GLY A 16 8.64 -20.59 13.26
C GLY A 16 7.30 -20.46 14.00
N ARG A 17 6.79 -19.24 14.20
CA ARG A 17 5.47 -18.99 14.80
C ARG A 17 4.45 -18.64 13.73
N GLU A 18 3.25 -19.20 13.87
CA GLU A 18 2.10 -18.88 13.03
C GLU A 18 1.51 -17.53 13.42
N ILE A 19 1.21 -16.71 12.42
CA ILE A 19 0.42 -15.49 12.52
C ILE A 19 -1.01 -15.86 12.10
N LYS A 20 -1.99 -15.60 12.96
CA LYS A 20 -3.42 -15.86 12.67
C LYS A 20 -4.17 -14.62 12.18
N ASP A 21 -3.55 -13.45 12.29
CA ASP A 21 -4.11 -12.19 11.84
C ASP A 21 -4.09 -12.07 10.30
N ASN A 22 -4.86 -11.12 9.78
CA ASN A 22 -4.90 -10.82 8.35
C ASN A 22 -4.17 -9.51 8.06
N LEU A 23 -3.38 -9.50 6.99
CA LEU A 23 -2.85 -8.26 6.42
C LEU A 23 -3.93 -7.67 5.50
N ALA A 24 -4.79 -6.82 6.07
CA ALA A 24 -5.95 -6.27 5.39
C ALA A 24 -5.64 -4.93 4.70
N PHE A 25 -6.02 -4.83 3.43
CA PHE A 25 -5.85 -3.66 2.58
C PHE A 25 -7.21 -3.11 2.17
N LYS A 26 -7.31 -1.78 2.14
CA LYS A 26 -8.36 -1.06 1.42
C LYS A 26 -7.94 -0.96 -0.04
N GLN A 27 -8.82 -1.30 -0.98
CA GLN A 27 -8.50 -1.33 -2.40
C GLN A 27 -9.24 -0.21 -3.13
N THR A 28 -8.52 0.49 -4.00
CA THR A 28 -9.07 1.49 -4.92
C THR A 28 -8.58 1.19 -6.33
N SER A 29 -9.52 0.83 -7.20
CA SER A 29 -9.23 0.40 -8.57
C SER A 29 -9.77 1.41 -9.57
N LEU A 30 -8.96 1.81 -10.54
CA LEU A 30 -9.33 2.74 -11.60
C LEU A 30 -9.54 1.98 -12.91
N TYR A 31 -10.74 2.10 -13.48
CA TYR A 31 -11.13 1.48 -14.73
C TYR A 31 -11.41 2.51 -15.83
N GLN A 32 -11.04 2.13 -17.05
CA GLN A 32 -11.57 2.72 -18.28
C GLN A 32 -12.28 1.62 -19.06
N GLU A 33 -13.59 1.79 -19.25
CA GLU A 33 -14.47 0.75 -19.79
C GLU A 33 -14.31 -0.57 -19.01
N LEU A 34 -13.81 -1.62 -19.65
CA LEU A 34 -13.56 -2.94 -19.04
C LEU A 34 -12.11 -3.16 -18.60
N ASN A 35 -11.21 -2.18 -18.82
CA ASN A 35 -9.79 -2.32 -18.54
C ASN A 35 -9.43 -1.72 -17.17
N LEU A 36 -8.81 -2.53 -16.30
CA LEU A 36 -8.17 -2.06 -15.07
C LEU A 36 -6.90 -1.30 -15.43
N LEU A 37 -6.85 -0.01 -15.18
CA LEU A 37 -5.70 0.83 -15.52
C LEU A 37 -4.71 0.96 -14.37
N MET A 38 -5.23 1.09 -13.15
CA MET A 38 -4.44 1.23 -11.94
C MET A 38 -5.18 0.58 -10.79
N ASP A 39 -4.44 -0.06 -9.90
CA ASP A 39 -4.98 -0.55 -8.63
C ASP A 39 -4.08 -0.09 -7.49
N ILE A 40 -4.69 0.46 -6.44
CA ILE A 40 -4.00 0.93 -5.25
C ILE A 40 -4.57 0.20 -4.06
N MET A 41 -3.74 -0.59 -3.39
CA MET A 41 -4.05 -1.21 -2.11
C MET A 41 -3.32 -0.46 -1.01
N SER A 42 -4.05 -0.01 0.00
CA SER A 42 -3.54 0.78 1.11
C SER A 42 -3.80 0.08 2.44
N LEU A 43 -2.83 0.14 3.34
CA LEU A 43 -3.01 -0.23 4.74
C LEU A 43 -2.23 0.70 5.67
N ARG A 44 -2.70 0.83 6.91
CA ARG A 44 -1.95 1.52 7.97
C ARG A 44 -1.02 0.52 8.65
N LEU A 45 0.25 0.89 8.76
CA LEU A 45 1.27 0.01 9.35
C LEU A 45 1.11 -0.16 10.87
N ASN A 46 0.32 0.69 11.52
CA ASN A 46 -0.03 0.54 12.93
C ASN A 46 -1.10 -0.54 13.16
N ASP A 47 -1.84 -0.95 12.12
CA ASP A 47 -2.96 -1.88 12.23
C ASP A 47 -2.52 -3.35 12.03
N ILE A 48 -1.22 -3.60 11.80
CA ILE A 48 -0.69 -4.91 11.40
C ILE A 48 0.08 -5.59 12.54
N ALA A 49 -0.48 -5.58 13.75
CA ALA A 49 0.18 -6.07 14.97
C ALA A 49 0.79 -7.48 14.83
N GLY A 50 0.06 -8.45 14.27
CA GLY A 50 0.56 -9.80 14.03
C GLY A 50 1.73 -9.90 13.06
N PHE A 51 1.91 -8.90 12.20
CA PHE A 51 2.97 -8.85 11.18
C PHE A 51 4.15 -7.95 11.56
N GLN A 52 4.19 -7.40 12.78
CA GLN A 52 5.34 -6.61 13.23
C GLN A 52 6.65 -7.41 13.21
N GLY A 53 6.58 -8.73 13.34
CA GLY A 53 7.76 -9.61 13.23
C GLY A 53 8.39 -9.63 11.84
N TRP A 54 7.69 -9.16 10.80
CA TRP A 54 8.25 -9.01 9.45
C TRP A 54 9.06 -7.74 9.26
N MET A 55 9.02 -6.81 10.22
CA MET A 55 9.81 -5.59 10.20
C MET A 55 11.13 -5.79 10.93
N SER A 56 12.19 -5.15 10.41
CA SER A 56 13.42 -4.95 11.15
C SER A 56 13.20 -3.98 12.33
N GLU A 57 14.11 -3.98 13.31
CA GLU A 57 14.03 -3.05 14.44
C GLU A 57 14.09 -1.57 14.02
N GLU A 58 14.81 -1.25 12.94
CA GLU A 58 14.88 0.11 12.41
C GLU A 58 13.55 0.53 11.77
N GLU A 59 12.93 -0.36 10.98
CA GLU A 59 11.61 -0.10 10.40
C GLU A 59 10.54 0.07 11.48
N LYS A 60 10.56 -0.75 12.53
CA LYS A 60 9.65 -0.60 13.68
C LYS A 60 9.79 0.78 14.31
N LYS A 61 11.02 1.26 14.53
CA LYS A 61 11.27 2.60 15.07
C LYS A 61 10.73 3.69 14.15
N GLN A 62 10.94 3.58 12.84
CA GLN A 62 10.43 4.53 11.86
C GLN A 62 8.89 4.57 11.84
N VAL A 63 8.24 3.40 11.89
CA VAL A 63 6.78 3.28 11.97
C VAL A 63 6.25 3.89 13.28
N GLN A 64 6.87 3.57 14.42
CA GLN A 64 6.47 4.11 15.73
C GLN A 64 6.66 5.62 15.87
N ALA A 65 7.73 6.16 15.28
CA ALA A 65 7.99 7.61 15.27
C ALA A 65 7.06 8.37 14.29
N CYS A 66 6.45 7.65 13.35
CA CYS A 66 5.58 8.24 12.36
C CYS A 66 4.15 8.41 12.89
N SER A 67 3.56 9.60 12.67
CA SER A 67 2.17 9.85 13.06
C SER A 67 1.16 9.05 12.24
N ASN A 68 1.43 8.85 10.94
CA ASN A 68 0.55 8.14 10.03
C ASN A 68 1.35 7.25 9.06
N PRO A 69 1.87 6.11 9.52
CA PRO A 69 2.63 5.20 8.68
C PRO A 69 1.68 4.36 7.81
N VAL A 70 1.91 4.38 6.50
CA VAL A 70 1.04 3.76 5.49
C VAL A 70 1.87 2.95 4.51
N LEU A 71 1.37 1.79 4.11
CA LEU A 71 1.90 1.02 2.99
C LEU A 71 0.92 1.10 1.82
N LEU A 72 1.43 1.42 0.64
CA LEU A 72 0.71 1.32 -0.63
C LEU A 72 1.31 0.21 -1.50
N LEU A 73 0.47 -0.63 -2.07
CA LEU A 73 0.81 -1.48 -3.21
C LEU A 73 0.12 -0.86 -4.44
N VAL A 74 0.90 -0.55 -5.47
CA VAL A 74 0.42 0.14 -6.67
C VAL A 74 0.69 -0.72 -7.89
N TYR A 75 -0.38 -1.07 -8.61
CA TYR A 75 -0.33 -1.69 -9.92
C TYR A 75 -0.77 -0.68 -10.98
N THR A 76 -0.18 -0.79 -12.17
CA THR A 76 -0.60 -0.05 -13.37
C THR A 76 -0.50 -0.96 -14.57
N LEU A 77 -1.54 -0.98 -15.41
CA LEU A 77 -1.54 -1.78 -16.64
C LEU A 77 -0.58 -1.22 -17.70
N ASP A 78 -0.51 0.10 -17.82
CA ASP A 78 0.30 0.79 -18.82
C ASP A 78 1.01 2.00 -18.20
N GLU A 79 2.29 1.80 -17.86
CA GLU A 79 3.18 2.81 -17.28
C GLU A 79 3.48 3.97 -18.26
N THR A 80 3.15 3.86 -19.55
CA THR A 80 3.28 4.99 -20.47
C THR A 80 2.12 5.99 -20.30
N ARG A 81 0.95 5.50 -19.90
CA ARG A 81 -0.28 6.28 -19.72
C ARG A 81 -0.48 6.75 -18.27
N LEU A 82 -0.31 5.84 -17.32
CA LEU A 82 -0.46 6.09 -15.89
C LEU A 82 0.74 5.52 -15.15
N ARG A 83 1.68 6.39 -14.81
CA ARG A 83 2.89 5.99 -14.09
C ARG A 83 2.62 5.80 -12.61
N GLN A 84 3.18 4.76 -12.03
CA GLN A 84 3.15 4.57 -10.58
C GLN A 84 3.85 5.71 -9.83
N SER A 85 4.84 6.35 -10.47
CA SER A 85 5.51 7.53 -9.90
C SER A 85 4.57 8.71 -9.67
N LEU A 86 3.47 8.83 -10.43
CA LEU A 86 2.47 9.89 -10.20
C LEU A 86 1.79 9.73 -8.84
N VAL A 87 1.58 8.49 -8.39
CA VAL A 87 1.04 8.21 -7.05
C VAL A 87 2.04 8.69 -6.00
N THR A 88 3.32 8.33 -6.14
CA THR A 88 4.33 8.72 -5.16
C THR A 88 4.55 10.23 -5.11
N THR A 89 4.56 10.91 -6.26
CA THR A 89 4.72 12.37 -6.34
C THR A 89 3.55 13.08 -5.66
N GLN A 90 2.32 12.70 -5.97
CA GLN A 90 1.15 13.32 -5.34
C GLN A 90 1.08 13.05 -3.83
N MET A 91 1.43 11.84 -3.38
CA MET A 91 1.55 11.56 -1.95
C MET A 91 2.57 12.50 -1.28
N GLN A 92 3.71 12.74 -1.93
CA GLN A 92 4.72 13.68 -1.44
C GLN A 92 4.24 15.13 -1.41
N ASP A 93 3.51 15.57 -2.44
CA ASP A 93 2.88 16.90 -2.49
C ASP A 93 1.85 17.09 -1.36
N LEU A 94 1.20 16.00 -0.93
CA LEU A 94 0.29 15.95 0.21
C LEU A 94 1.02 15.83 1.57
N GLY A 95 2.35 15.93 1.58
CA GLY A 95 3.19 15.94 2.78
C GLY A 95 3.64 14.57 3.27
N PHE A 96 3.38 13.49 2.53
CA PHE A 96 3.89 12.17 2.88
C PHE A 96 5.38 12.04 2.51
N LYS A 97 6.15 11.37 3.35
CA LYS A 97 7.57 11.09 3.09
C LYS A 97 7.78 9.60 2.91
N ILE A 98 8.52 9.19 1.89
CA ILE A 98 8.89 7.77 1.72
C ILE A 98 9.80 7.37 2.88
N ILE A 99 9.54 6.21 3.49
CA ILE A 99 10.37 5.62 4.55
C ILE A 99 10.95 4.28 4.08
N GLY A 100 12.07 3.89 4.69
CA GLY A 100 12.70 2.60 4.40
C GLY A 100 11.81 1.46 4.90
N PHE A 101 11.56 0.46 4.04
CA PHE A 101 10.64 -0.63 4.36
C PHE A 101 10.98 -1.92 3.58
N SER A 102 12.27 -2.20 3.45
CA SER A 102 12.80 -3.31 2.65
C SER A 102 12.58 -4.67 3.30
N HIS A 103 12.78 -4.82 4.61
CA HIS A 103 12.69 -6.12 5.26
C HIS A 103 11.24 -6.61 5.33
N PHE A 104 10.30 -5.72 5.65
CA PHE A 104 8.89 -6.05 5.53
C PHE A 104 8.51 -6.45 4.11
N ARG A 105 8.99 -5.71 3.10
CA ARG A 105 8.73 -6.04 1.69
C ARG A 105 9.30 -7.41 1.32
N GLU A 106 10.51 -7.74 1.74
CA GLU A 106 11.13 -9.05 1.52
C GLU A 106 10.26 -10.17 2.10
N ASN A 107 9.82 -10.02 3.34
CA ASN A 107 8.92 -10.97 4.00
C ASN A 107 7.55 -11.06 3.31
N LEU A 108 6.99 -9.93 2.88
CA LEU A 108 5.74 -9.88 2.13
C LEU A 108 5.83 -10.66 0.81
N VAL A 109 6.94 -10.54 0.08
CA VAL A 109 7.16 -11.28 -1.19
C VAL A 109 7.24 -12.78 -0.96
N MET A 110 7.73 -13.22 0.20
CA MET A 110 7.80 -14.64 0.58
C MET A 110 6.46 -15.23 1.06
N HIS A 111 5.43 -14.39 1.29
CA HIS A 111 4.12 -14.86 1.72
C HIS A 111 3.44 -15.68 0.60
N PRO A 112 2.84 -16.86 0.86
CA PRO A 112 2.20 -17.68 -0.16
C PRO A 112 1.16 -16.93 -1.00
N GLY A 113 0.29 -16.17 -0.31
CA GLY A 113 -0.72 -15.34 -0.96
C GLY A 113 -0.17 -14.21 -1.83
N TYR A 114 1.12 -13.87 -1.75
CA TYR A 114 1.74 -12.87 -2.63
C TYR A 114 1.80 -13.37 -4.08
N VAL A 115 2.18 -14.63 -4.27
CA VAL A 115 2.26 -15.26 -5.59
C VAL A 115 0.86 -15.60 -6.12
N GLU A 116 0.02 -16.19 -5.27
CA GLU A 116 -1.35 -16.60 -5.63
C GLU A 116 -2.20 -15.44 -6.13
N ASN A 117 -2.01 -14.24 -5.54
CA ASN A 117 -2.75 -13.03 -5.92
C ASN A 117 -1.99 -12.14 -6.90
N SER A 118 -0.90 -12.65 -7.52
CA SER A 118 -0.10 -11.92 -8.51
C SER A 118 0.42 -10.56 -8.04
N LEU A 119 0.70 -10.41 -6.74
CA LEU A 119 1.17 -9.15 -6.14
C LEU A 119 2.56 -8.73 -6.63
N LYS A 120 3.29 -9.64 -7.30
CA LYS A 120 4.55 -9.33 -8.02
C LYS A 120 4.42 -8.21 -9.06
N MET A 121 3.20 -7.94 -9.53
CA MET A 121 2.93 -6.85 -10.49
C MET A 121 2.79 -5.48 -9.81
N TYR A 122 2.72 -5.45 -8.47
CA TYR A 122 2.56 -4.23 -7.70
C TYR A 122 3.92 -3.74 -7.19
N LYS A 123 4.13 -2.42 -7.24
CA LYS A 123 5.23 -1.78 -6.50
C LYS A 123 4.75 -1.37 -5.11
N SER A 124 5.56 -1.67 -4.10
CA SER A 124 5.29 -1.35 -2.71
C SER A 124 5.99 -0.06 -2.30
N TYR A 125 5.26 0.85 -1.66
CA TYR A 125 5.78 2.10 -1.12
C TYR A 125 5.31 2.30 0.31
N ALA A 126 6.24 2.44 1.24
CA ALA A 126 5.93 2.84 2.60
C ALA A 126 6.10 4.35 2.76
N PHE A 127 5.13 4.98 3.40
CA PHE A 127 5.09 6.40 3.63
C PHE A 127 4.89 6.72 5.10
N CYS A 128 5.48 7.84 5.53
CA CYS A 128 5.09 8.53 6.74
C CYS A 128 4.30 9.79 6.40
N GLY A 129 3.02 9.80 6.76
CA GLY A 129 2.13 10.93 6.56
C GLY A 129 2.25 12.03 7.61
N PRO A 130 1.73 13.24 7.31
CA PRO A 130 1.65 14.34 8.27
C PRO A 130 0.72 13.99 9.44
N LYS A 131 0.82 14.72 10.57
CA LYS A 131 -0.05 14.51 11.75
C LYS A 131 -1.54 14.57 11.39
N THR A 132 -1.91 15.52 10.55
CA THR A 132 -3.27 15.67 10.03
C THR A 132 -3.28 15.24 8.57
N ILE A 133 -3.90 14.11 8.28
CA ILE A 133 -4.08 13.64 6.90
C ILE A 133 -5.27 14.39 6.29
N PRO A 134 -5.16 14.91 5.05
CA PRO A 134 -6.30 15.40 4.30
C PRO A 134 -7.40 14.34 4.19
N SER A 135 -8.64 14.70 4.53
CA SER A 135 -9.80 13.81 4.40
C SER A 135 -10.87 14.50 3.55
N PRO A 136 -11.18 13.98 2.35
CA PRO A 136 -10.61 12.78 1.73
C PRO A 136 -9.16 12.96 1.25
N LEU A 137 -8.39 11.87 1.22
CA LEU A 137 -7.09 11.84 0.55
C LEU A 137 -7.33 11.60 -0.93
N VAL A 138 -7.17 12.64 -1.76
CA VAL A 138 -7.55 12.59 -3.18
C VAL A 138 -6.31 12.67 -4.05
N LEU A 139 -6.21 11.76 -5.01
CA LEU A 139 -5.24 11.80 -6.10
C LEU A 139 -5.95 12.19 -7.39
N THR A 140 -5.26 12.95 -8.22
CA THR A 140 -5.76 13.43 -9.52
C THR A 140 -4.87 12.89 -10.63
N PHE A 141 -5.50 12.37 -11.69
CA PHE A 141 -4.78 11.87 -12.84
C PHE A 141 -5.34 12.54 -14.10
N PRO A 142 -4.49 13.10 -14.97
CA PRO A 142 -4.98 13.73 -16.20
C PRO A 142 -5.85 12.78 -17.03
N GLY A 143 -7.04 13.24 -17.41
CA GLY A 143 -8.00 12.42 -18.17
C GLY A 143 -8.87 11.50 -17.34
N PHE A 144 -8.82 11.58 -16.00
CA PHE A 144 -9.64 10.79 -15.09
C PHE A 144 -10.30 11.66 -14.02
N GLU A 145 -11.42 11.16 -13.49
CA GLU A 145 -12.04 11.74 -12.29
C GLU A 145 -11.09 11.61 -11.08
N PRO A 146 -11.14 12.56 -10.13
CA PRO A 146 -10.38 12.46 -8.89
C PRO A 146 -10.66 11.13 -8.16
N VAL A 147 -9.60 10.52 -7.64
CA VAL A 147 -9.63 9.21 -6.99
C VAL A 147 -9.36 9.39 -5.50
N GLU A 148 -10.32 8.99 -4.66
CA GLU A 148 -10.13 8.95 -3.21
C GLU A 148 -9.35 7.70 -2.82
N ILE A 149 -8.26 7.87 -2.07
CA ILE A 149 -7.51 6.79 -1.45
C ILE A 149 -7.93 6.65 0.00
N ARG A 150 -8.39 5.45 0.37
CA ARG A 150 -8.87 5.17 1.72
C ARG A 150 -7.73 4.64 2.58
N LEU A 151 -7.39 5.33 3.67
CA LEU A 151 -6.35 4.94 4.63
C LEU A 151 -6.94 4.37 5.90
#